data_AF-A0A2Z6E072-F1
#
_entry.id   AF-A0A2Z6E072-F1
#
_cell.length_a   1.000
_cell.length_b   1.000
_cell.length_c   1.000
_cell.angle_alpha   90.00
_cell.angle_beta   90.00
_cell.angle_gamma   90.00
#
_symmetry.space_group_name_H-M   'P 1'
#
loop_
_entity.id
_entity.type
_entity.pdbx_description
1 polymer ?
#
loop_
_entity_poly.entity_id
_entity_poly.type
_entity_poly.pdbx_seq_one_letter_code
_entity_poly.pdbx_strand_id
1 'polypeptide(L)'
;MTPPTSPWLRRLPGSRKAPAGLEWKLFKRLPRWFAGGLLACALPPLIARWWYADLGPAAEKYLNTVDILTLAALVLHVIIVFTVGFGCLVVIIMKGHGYVADGIEVPSSREDDLADLRAREALKRDTILHKPQNGR
;
A
#
# COMPACT_ATOMS: atom_id res chain seq x y z
N MET A 1 30.36 -2.92 8.39
CA MET A 1 29.80 -1.86 7.54
C MET A 1 28.64 -1.22 8.30
N THR A 2 28.82 0.00 8.81
CA THR A 2 27.83 0.67 9.66
C THR A 2 26.72 1.30 8.82
N PRO A 3 25.43 1.17 9.21
CA PRO A 3 24.35 1.87 8.53
C PRO A 3 24.40 3.38 8.86
N PRO A 4 24.11 4.27 7.90
CA PRO A 4 24.14 5.71 8.14
C PRO A 4 23.02 6.14 9.11
N THR A 5 23.40 6.72 10.24
CA THR A 5 22.49 7.18 11.30
C THR A 5 21.93 8.57 11.00
N SER A 6 21.09 8.70 9.97
CA SER A 6 20.37 9.96 9.76
C SER A 6 19.25 10.14 10.80
N PRO A 7 19.08 11.33 11.41
CA PRO A 7 18.08 11.54 12.47
C PRO A 7 16.64 11.17 12.06
N TRP A 8 16.30 11.42 10.80
CA TRP A 8 14.96 11.25 10.23
C TRP A 8 14.55 9.81 9.88
N LEU A 9 15.41 8.80 10.09
CA LEU A 9 15.15 7.44 9.59
C LEU A 9 15.51 6.30 10.56
N ARG A 10 15.34 6.53 11.87
CA ARG A 10 15.51 5.49 12.90
C ARG A 10 14.50 4.35 12.72
N ARG A 11 15.00 3.19 12.27
CA ARG A 11 14.24 1.92 12.20
C ARG A 11 14.42 1.12 13.48
N LEU A 12 13.42 0.33 13.87
CA LEU A 12 13.55 -0.55 15.03
C LEU A 12 14.66 -1.60 14.79
N PRO A 13 15.63 -1.77 15.72
CA PRO A 13 16.53 -2.92 15.67
C PRO A 13 15.69 -4.20 15.81
N GLY A 14 16.00 -5.21 14.99
CA GLY A 14 15.20 -6.44 14.93
C GLY A 14 13.93 -6.37 14.07
N SER A 15 13.62 -5.25 13.41
CA SER A 15 12.46 -5.13 12.50
C SER A 15 12.51 -6.17 11.38
N ARG A 16 11.69 -7.23 11.52
CA ARG A 16 11.56 -8.31 10.54
C ARG A 16 10.72 -7.79 9.37
N LYS A 17 11.35 -7.61 8.20
CA LYS A 17 10.62 -7.23 6.98
C LYS A 17 9.54 -8.26 6.68
N ALA A 18 8.27 -7.83 6.66
CA ALA A 18 7.22 -8.62 6.04
C ALA A 18 7.59 -8.90 4.57
N PRO A 19 7.36 -10.12 4.05
CA PRO A 19 7.72 -10.44 2.67
C PRO A 19 6.96 -9.53 1.70
N ALA A 20 7.66 -8.99 0.70
CA ALA A 20 7.09 -8.04 -0.25
C ALA A 20 5.94 -8.70 -1.04
N GLY A 21 4.71 -8.28 -0.72
CA GLY A 21 3.48 -8.91 -1.17
C GLY A 21 3.12 -8.63 -2.64
N LEU A 22 1.87 -8.93 -2.99
CA LEU A 22 1.38 -8.73 -4.36
C LEU A 22 1.47 -7.25 -4.78
N GLU A 23 1.26 -6.32 -3.85
CA GLU A 23 1.32 -4.87 -4.12
C GLU A 23 2.65 -4.43 -4.74
N TRP A 24 3.79 -4.93 -4.24
CA TRP A 24 5.10 -4.52 -4.76
C TRP A 24 5.40 -5.10 -6.15
N LYS A 25 4.82 -6.28 -6.46
CA LYS A 25 4.84 -6.85 -7.82
C LYS A 25 3.90 -6.09 -8.76
N LEU A 26 2.74 -5.64 -8.26
CA LEU A 26 1.77 -4.87 -9.03
C LEU A 26 2.29 -3.46 -9.34
N PHE A 27 2.83 -2.74 -8.35
CA PHE A 27 3.47 -1.43 -8.51
C PHE A 27 4.64 -1.49 -9.52
N LYS A 28 5.50 -2.52 -9.46
CA LYS A 28 6.57 -2.78 -10.46
C LYS A 28 6.06 -3.23 -11.85
N ARG A 29 4.77 -3.49 -12.00
CA ARG A 29 4.11 -3.80 -13.28
C ARG A 29 3.28 -2.63 -13.80
N LEU A 30 2.75 -1.78 -12.93
CA LEU A 30 1.91 -0.64 -13.24
C LEU A 30 2.44 0.26 -14.38
N PRO A 31 3.71 0.74 -14.41
CA PRO A 31 4.19 1.59 -15.51
C PRO A 31 4.25 0.84 -16.85
N ARG A 32 4.34 -0.49 -16.84
CA ARG A 32 4.31 -1.34 -18.04
C ARG A 32 2.88 -1.53 -18.56
N TRP A 33 1.90 -1.65 -17.66
CA TRP A 33 0.47 -1.61 -18.01
C TRP A 33 0.03 -0.23 -18.50
N PHE A 34 0.52 0.85 -17.88
CA PHE A 34 0.29 2.23 -18.33
C PHE A 34 0.82 2.45 -19.75
N ALA A 35 2.08 2.10 -20.00
CA ALA A 35 2.68 2.21 -21.34
C ALA A 35 1.91 1.36 -22.38
N GLY A 36 1.52 0.13 -22.03
CA GLY A 36 0.76 -0.75 -22.92
C GLY A 36 -0.65 -0.21 -23.24
N GLY A 37 -1.37 0.29 -22.25
CA GLY A 37 -2.71 0.87 -22.43
C GLY A 37 -2.68 2.21 -23.15
N LEU A 38 -1.71 3.08 -22.85
CA LEU A 38 -1.48 4.34 -23.57
C LEU A 38 -1.21 4.07 -25.06
N LEU A 39 -0.37 3.07 -25.37
CA LEU A 39 -0.05 2.67 -26.74
C LEU A 39 -1.24 2.01 -27.44
N ALA A 40 -2.05 1.22 -26.72
CA ALA A 40 -3.30 0.65 -27.23
C ALA A 40 -4.39 1.71 -27.49
N CYS A 41 -4.46 2.79 -26.70
CA CYS A 41 -5.33 3.93 -26.98
C CYS A 41 -4.79 4.82 -28.13
N ALA A 42 -3.47 4.92 -28.32
CA ALA A 42 -2.89 5.74 -29.39
C ALA A 42 -2.97 5.10 -30.79
N LEU A 43 -3.02 3.77 -30.88
CA LEU A 43 -3.05 3.04 -32.16
C LEU A 43 -4.31 3.30 -33.04
N PRO A 44 -5.55 3.23 -32.52
CA PRO A 44 -6.77 3.41 -33.33
C PRO A 44 -6.85 4.71 -34.15
N PRO A 45 -6.64 5.93 -33.60
CA PRO A 45 -6.74 7.16 -34.39
C PRO A 45 -5.61 7.29 -35.43
N LEU A 46 -4.42 6.75 -35.13
CA LEU A 46 -3.30 6.73 -36.09
C LEU A 46 -3.64 5.84 -37.29
N ILE A 47 -4.17 4.64 -37.06
CA ILE A 47 -4.62 3.74 -38.14
C ILE A 47 -5.79 4.36 -38.91
N ALA A 48 -6.78 4.94 -38.22
CA ALA A 48 -7.93 5.59 -38.86
C ALA A 48 -7.50 6.76 -39.76
N ARG A 49 -6.60 7.64 -39.29
CA ARG A 49 -6.06 8.73 -40.11
C ARG A 49 -5.25 8.24 -41.30
N TRP A 50 -4.53 7.12 -41.17
CA TRP A 50 -3.76 6.54 -42.29
C TRP A 50 -4.67 5.90 -43.35
N TRP A 51 -5.84 5.38 -42.97
CA TRP A 51 -6.75 4.66 -43.88
C TRP A 51 -7.82 5.56 -44.52
N TYR A 52 -8.22 6.65 -43.87
CA TYR A 52 -9.35 7.50 -44.30
C TYR A 52 -8.95 8.91 -44.80
N ALA A 53 -7.66 9.16 -45.06
CA ALA A 53 -7.12 10.49 -45.38
C ALA A 53 -7.78 11.19 -46.59
N ASP A 54 -8.14 10.44 -47.65
CA ASP A 54 -8.63 10.99 -48.93
C ASP A 54 -10.16 10.92 -49.12
N LEU A 55 -10.93 10.41 -48.16
CA LEU A 55 -12.37 10.10 -48.34
C LEU A 55 -13.35 11.27 -48.10
N GLY A 56 -12.85 12.51 -48.14
CA GLY A 56 -13.66 13.73 -48.17
C GLY A 56 -14.53 14.01 -46.93
N PRO A 57 -15.51 14.94 -47.01
CA PRO A 57 -16.21 15.47 -45.83
C PRO A 57 -17.09 14.45 -45.09
N ALA A 58 -17.43 13.32 -45.73
CA ALA A 58 -18.07 12.20 -45.05
C ALA A 58 -17.11 11.52 -44.05
N ALA A 59 -15.84 11.34 -44.44
CA ALA A 59 -14.81 10.73 -43.59
C ALA A 59 -14.41 11.63 -42.42
N GLU A 60 -14.37 12.95 -42.60
CA GLU A 60 -14.11 13.92 -41.52
C GLU A 60 -15.04 13.72 -40.31
N LYS A 61 -16.33 13.44 -40.54
CA LYS A 61 -17.31 13.19 -39.48
C LYS A 61 -17.04 11.89 -38.71
N TYR A 62 -16.60 10.84 -39.42
CA TYR A 62 -16.16 9.58 -38.79
C TYR A 62 -14.86 9.77 -38.00
N LEU A 63 -13.86 10.48 -38.56
CA LEU A 63 -12.59 10.78 -37.88
C LEU A 63 -12.82 11.57 -36.58
N ASN A 64 -13.64 12.63 -36.60
CA ASN A 64 -14.01 13.35 -35.38
C ASN A 64 -14.66 12.44 -34.32
N THR A 65 -15.50 11.48 -34.74
CA THR A 65 -16.14 10.52 -33.82
C THR A 65 -15.11 9.56 -33.22
N VAL A 66 -14.15 9.08 -34.02
CA VAL A 66 -13.04 8.23 -33.56
C VAL A 66 -12.12 8.99 -32.60
N ASP A 67 -11.80 10.25 -32.87
CA ASP A 67 -10.96 11.08 -32.01
C ASP A 67 -11.63 11.36 -30.65
N ILE A 68 -12.94 11.66 -30.63
CA ILE A 68 -13.71 11.82 -29.39
C ILE A 68 -13.72 10.53 -28.56
N LEU A 69 -14.00 9.39 -29.18
CA LEU A 69 -14.01 8.09 -28.49
C LEU A 69 -12.61 7.70 -27.98
N THR A 70 -11.56 8.01 -28.75
CA THR A 70 -10.17 7.80 -28.35
C THR A 70 -9.81 8.67 -27.15
N LEU A 71 -10.16 9.97 -27.17
CA LEU A 71 -9.89 10.88 -26.05
C LEU A 71 -10.63 10.43 -24.78
N ALA A 72 -11.88 10.00 -24.90
CA ALA A 72 -12.65 9.44 -23.78
C ALA A 72 -12.00 8.17 -23.21
N ALA A 73 -11.59 7.22 -24.07
CA ALA A 73 -10.90 6.00 -23.66
C ALA A 73 -9.52 6.28 -23.02
N LEU A 74 -8.78 7.25 -23.54
CA LEU A 74 -7.49 7.70 -23.02
C LEU A 74 -7.62 8.29 -21.62
N VAL A 75 -8.57 9.22 -21.42
CA VAL A 75 -8.85 9.82 -20.10
C VAL A 75 -9.32 8.76 -19.10
N LEU A 76 -10.22 7.86 -19.50
CA LEU A 76 -10.67 6.75 -18.68
C LEU A 76 -9.49 5.83 -18.27
N HIS A 77 -8.61 5.49 -19.20
CA HIS A 77 -7.44 4.65 -18.92
C HIS A 77 -6.48 5.32 -17.92
N VAL A 78 -6.20 6.61 -18.11
CA VAL A 78 -5.36 7.39 -17.18
C VAL A 78 -5.95 7.41 -15.77
N ILE A 79 -7.27 7.64 -15.64
CA ILE A 79 -7.96 7.63 -14.34
C ILE A 79 -7.89 6.25 -13.68
N ILE A 80 -8.14 5.17 -14.42
CA ILE A 80 -8.06 3.79 -13.89
C ILE A 80 -6.65 3.48 -13.38
N VAL A 81 -5.61 3.74 -14.16
CA VAL A 81 -4.24 3.43 -13.75
C VAL A 81 -3.76 4.34 -12.61
N PHE A 82 -4.15 5.61 -12.60
CA PHE A 82 -3.89 6.51 -11.47
C PHE A 82 -4.54 5.99 -10.18
N THR A 83 -5.80 5.55 -10.24
CA THR A 83 -6.55 5.02 -9.09
C THR A 83 -5.91 3.74 -8.54
N VAL A 84 -5.54 2.79 -9.42
CA VAL A 84 -4.85 1.54 -9.02
C VAL A 84 -3.45 1.84 -8.47
N GLY A 85 -2.73 2.81 -9.04
CA GLY A 85 -1.42 3.26 -8.56
C GLY A 85 -1.48 3.92 -7.19
N PHE A 86 -2.45 4.80 -6.97
CA PHE A 86 -2.71 5.44 -5.68
C PHE A 86 -3.10 4.42 -4.62
N GLY A 87 -3.98 3.45 -4.95
CA GLY A 87 -4.31 2.34 -4.07
C GLY A 87 -3.07 1.51 -3.67
N CYS A 88 -2.20 1.16 -4.63
CA CYS A 88 -0.95 0.48 -4.34
C CYS A 88 -0.02 1.31 -3.43
N LEU A 89 0.09 2.62 -3.67
CA LEU A 89 0.89 3.53 -2.85
C LEU A 89 0.38 3.58 -1.41
N VAL A 90 -0.93 3.72 -1.20
CA VAL A 90 -1.55 3.72 0.13
C VAL A 90 -1.28 2.40 0.87
N VAL A 91 -1.44 1.23 0.23
CA VAL A 91 -1.15 -0.05 0.91
C VAL A 91 0.34 -0.23 1.22
N ILE A 92 1.26 0.32 0.41
CA ILE A 92 2.70 0.35 0.71
C ILE A 92 3.00 1.25 1.92
N ILE A 93 2.25 2.35 2.11
CA ILE A 93 2.34 3.23 3.29
C ILE A 93 1.74 2.54 4.53
N MET A 94 0.60 1.86 4.40
CA MET A 94 -0.04 1.11 5.50
C MET A 94 0.81 -0.08 5.96
N LYS A 95 1.50 -0.78 5.04
CA LYS A 95 2.57 -1.75 5.35
C LYS A 95 3.93 -1.06 5.52
N GLY A 96 3.92 0.14 6.10
CA GLY A 96 5.09 0.99 6.26
C GLY A 96 6.26 0.24 6.90
N HIS A 97 7.48 0.64 6.53
CA HIS A 97 8.67 0.08 7.15
C HIS A 97 8.64 0.29 8.67
N GLY A 98 9.28 -0.57 9.46
CA GLY A 98 9.27 -0.44 10.93
C GLY A 98 10.07 0.76 11.44
N TYR A 99 9.48 1.96 11.39
CA TYR A 99 9.88 3.14 12.16
C TYR A 99 9.28 3.07 13.55
N VAL A 100 9.84 3.83 14.48
CA VAL A 100 9.27 3.99 15.83
C VAL A 100 8.05 4.90 15.68
N ALA A 101 6.85 4.30 15.58
CA ALA A 101 5.60 5.04 15.40
C ALA A 101 5.24 5.82 16.67
N ASP A 102 5.16 5.11 17.80
CA ASP A 102 4.99 5.69 19.12
C ASP A 102 5.89 4.96 20.13
N GLY A 103 6.94 5.64 20.57
CA GLY A 103 7.72 5.22 21.74
C GLY A 103 7.12 5.83 22.99
N ILE A 104 5.91 5.41 23.38
CA ILE A 104 5.27 5.94 24.59
C ILE A 104 6.03 5.45 25.82
N GLU A 105 6.73 6.38 26.48
CA GLU A 105 7.25 6.18 27.84
C GLU A 105 6.08 5.90 28.77
N VAL A 106 6.14 4.79 29.51
CA VAL A 106 5.05 4.39 30.41
C VAL A 106 4.97 5.40 31.56
N PRO A 107 3.81 6.05 31.80
CA PRO A 107 3.68 6.96 32.93
C PRO A 107 3.93 6.22 34.24
N SER A 108 4.73 6.79 35.15
CA SER A 108 5.21 6.11 36.36
C SER A 108 4.10 5.52 37.23
N SER A 109 2.95 6.21 37.34
CA SER A 109 1.78 5.69 38.07
C SER A 109 1.29 4.34 37.55
N ARG A 110 1.44 4.06 36.26
CA ARG A 110 1.11 2.75 35.66
C ARG A 110 2.18 1.69 35.96
N GLU A 111 3.42 2.09 36.24
CA GLU A 111 4.45 1.15 36.72
C GLU A 111 4.16 0.71 38.16
N ASP A 112 3.73 1.64 39.02
CA ASP A 112 3.27 1.38 40.39
C ASP A 112 2.03 0.46 40.40
N ASP A 113 1.00 0.77 39.59
CA ASP A 113 -0.19 -0.08 39.40
C ASP A 113 0.22 -1.52 38.98
N LEU A 114 1.15 -1.63 38.04
CA LEU A 114 1.64 -2.93 37.55
C LEU A 114 2.49 -3.67 38.60
N ALA A 115 3.14 -2.98 39.54
CA ALA A 115 3.86 -3.59 40.64
C ALA A 115 2.89 -4.23 41.67
N ASP A 116 1.85 -3.49 42.07
CA ASP A 116 0.80 -4.00 42.97
C ASP A 116 0.04 -5.19 42.34
N LEU A 117 -0.34 -5.09 41.06
CA LEU A 117 -0.99 -6.20 40.36
C LEU A 117 -0.11 -7.47 40.33
N ARG A 118 1.20 -7.35 40.06
CA ARG A 118 2.15 -8.48 40.11
C ARG A 118 2.31 -9.07 41.51
N ALA A 119 2.32 -8.22 42.55
CA ALA A 119 2.38 -8.67 43.94
C ALA A 119 1.12 -9.46 44.33
N ARG A 120 -0.06 -8.99 43.92
CA ARG A 120 -1.34 -9.70 44.10
C ARG A 120 -1.37 -11.03 43.34
N GLU A 121 -0.82 -11.09 42.13
CA GLU A 121 -0.70 -12.34 41.37
C GLU A 121 0.30 -13.34 41.97
N ALA A 122 1.37 -12.87 42.61
CA ALA A 122 2.28 -13.74 43.38
C ALA A 122 1.53 -14.33 44.59
N LEU A 123 0.98 -13.48 45.46
CA LEU A 123 0.25 -13.90 46.66
C LEU A 123 -0.93 -14.83 46.32
N LYS A 124 -1.65 -14.58 45.22
CA LYS A 124 -2.72 -15.46 44.73
C LYS A 124 -2.19 -16.80 44.21
N ARG A 125 -1.05 -16.85 43.53
CA ARG A 125 -0.41 -18.11 43.13
C ARG A 125 0.05 -18.91 44.34
N ASP A 126 0.69 -18.28 45.31
CA ASP A 126 1.16 -18.93 46.54
C ASP A 126 -0.03 -19.47 47.36
N THR A 127 -1.13 -18.71 47.44
CA THR A 127 -2.40 -19.16 48.04
C THR A 127 -3.01 -20.35 47.31
N ILE A 128 -2.85 -20.46 45.99
CA ILE A 128 -3.33 -21.61 45.20
C ILE A 128 -2.40 -22.83 45.38
N LEU A 129 -1.08 -22.63 45.45
CA LEU A 129 -0.09 -23.69 45.69
C LEU A 129 -0.19 -24.27 47.10
N HIS A 130 -0.43 -23.43 48.11
CA HIS A 130 -0.65 -23.84 49.50
C HIS A 130 -2.09 -24.23 49.82
N LYS A 131 -3.02 -24.19 48.85
CA LYS A 131 -4.38 -24.71 49.05
C LYS A 131 -4.31 -26.24 49.21
N PRO A 132 -4.65 -26.81 50.38
CA PRO A 132 -4.56 -28.25 50.57
C PRO A 132 -5.54 -28.96 49.62
N GLN A 133 -5.07 -30.00 48.92
CA GLN A 133 -5.92 -30.91 48.14
C GLN A 133 -6.67 -31.89 49.06
N ASN A 134 -7.45 -31.36 50.00
CA ASN A 134 -8.39 -32.15 50.78
C ASN A 134 -9.59 -32.48 49.87
N GLY A 135 -9.71 -33.74 49.45
CA GLY A 135 -10.53 -34.11 48.29
C GLY A 135 -10.73 -35.60 48.04
N ARG A 136 -10.77 -36.41 49.12
CA ARG A 136 -11.42 -37.72 49.18
C ARG A 136 -12.01 -37.91 50.57
#